data_AF-A0A938JMK1-F1
#
_entry.id   AF-A0A938JMK1-F1
#
_cell.length_a   1.000
_cell.length_b   1.000
_cell.length_c   1.000
_cell.angle_alpha   90.00
_cell.angle_beta   90.00
_cell.angle_gamma   90.00
#
_symmetry.space_group_name_H-M   'P 1'
#
loop_
_entity.id
_entity.type
_entity.pdbx_description
1 polymer ?
#
loop_
_entity_poly.entity_id
_entity_poly.type
_entity_poly.pdbx_seq_one_letter_code
_entity_poly.pdbx_strand_id
1 'polypeptide(L)' 'MEKIITIRITYELDNELTRISKEQDRPVSSLVRDSLKQYIKIYRFRKLREKLLPFAEAQGLLTDEDIYEKI' A
#
# COMPACT_ATOMS: atom_id res chain seq x y z
N MET A 1 -13.87 -2.08 -16.61
CA MET A 1 -14.45 -0.73 -16.82
C MET A 1 -13.56 0.27 -16.10
N GLU A 2 -13.18 1.36 -16.74
CA GLU A 2 -12.38 2.42 -16.12
C GLU A 2 -13.28 3.49 -15.51
N LYS A 3 -12.86 4.10 -14.39
CA LYS A 3 -13.58 5.15 -13.69
C LYS A 3 -12.63 6.30 -13.37
N ILE A 4 -13.10 7.53 -13.57
CA ILE A 4 -12.38 8.75 -13.21
C ILE A 4 -12.72 9.11 -11.76
N ILE A 5 -11.69 9.51 -11.00
CA ILE A 5 -11.81 9.99 -9.63
C ILE A 5 -11.28 11.42 -9.61
N THR A 6 -12.13 12.37 -9.22
CA THR A 6 -11.73 13.76 -8.98
C THR A 6 -11.61 13.97 -7.48
N ILE A 7 -10.42 14.34 -7.02
CA ILE A 7 -10.12 14.58 -5.60
C ILE A 7 -9.52 15.97 -5.41
N ARG A 8 -9.77 16.55 -4.24
CA ARG A 8 -9.05 17.75 -3.79
C ARG A 8 -7.76 17.30 -3.11
N ILE A 9 -6.66 17.93 -3.47
CA ILE A 9 -5.35 17.75 -2.86
C ILE A 9 -4.77 19.12 -2.48
N THR A 10 -3.81 19.13 -1.57
CA THR A 10 -3.12 20.37 -1.22
C THR A 10 -2.15 20.77 -2.34
N TYR A 11 -1.79 22.05 -2.38
CA TYR A 11 -0.86 22.57 -3.38
C TYR A 11 0.53 21.93 -3.27
N GLU A 12 0.97 21.64 -2.05
CA GLU A 12 2.25 21.00 -1.76
C GLU A 12 2.30 19.59 -2.35
N LEU A 13 1.21 18.83 -2.20
CA LEU A 13 1.13 17.47 -2.73
C LEU A 13 1.13 17.44 -4.27
N ASP A 14 0.41 18.37 -4.90
CA ASP A 14 0.41 18.49 -6.37
C ASP A 14 1.81 18.79 -6.93
N ASN A 15 2.53 19.71 -6.28
CA ASN A 15 3.91 20.05 -6.64
C ASN A 15 4.84 18.84 -6.49
N GLU A 16 4.72 18.08 -5.41
CA GLU A 16 5.54 16.91 -5.17
C GLU A 16 5.26 15.80 -6.20
N LEU A 17 3.98 15.53 -6.49
CA LEU A 17 3.58 14.57 -7.52
C LEU A 17 4.11 14.98 -8.90
N THR A 18 4.05 16.27 -9.24
CA THR A 18 4.56 16.81 -10.50
C THR A 18 6.08 16.71 -10.59
N ARG A 19 6.80 16.96 -9.49
CA ARG A 19 8.26 16.80 -9.43
C ARG A 19 8.67 15.35 -9.67
N ILE A 20 8.09 14.41 -8.93
CA ILE A 20 8.37 12.97 -9.07
C ILE A 20 8.02 12.49 -10.49
N SER A 21 6.89 12.95 -11.02
CA SER A 21 6.44 12.65 -12.38
C SER A 21 7.50 13.02 -13.43
N LYS A 22 8.13 14.20 -13.29
CA LYS A 22 9.21 14.65 -14.18
C LYS A 22 10.51 13.85 -13.97
N GLU A 23 10.90 13.59 -12.73
CA GLU A 23 12.12 12.85 -12.39
C GLU A 23 12.08 11.40 -12.91
N GLN A 24 10.90 10.79 -12.90
CA GLN A 24 10.70 9.39 -13.29
C GLN A 24 10.26 9.23 -14.75
N ASP A 25 10.00 10.32 -15.47
CA ASP A 25 9.37 10.33 -16.80
C ASP A 25 8.06 9.50 -16.84
N ARG A 26 7.19 9.71 -15.85
CA ARG A 26 5.94 8.97 -15.70
C ARG A 26 4.76 9.91 -15.43
N PRO A 27 3.57 9.68 -16.02
CA PRO A 27 2.41 10.51 -15.74
C PRO A 27 2.00 10.49 -14.26
N VAL A 28 1.58 11.64 -13.71
CA VAL A 28 1.04 11.76 -12.34
C VAL A 28 -0.10 10.76 -12.10
N SER A 29 -0.98 10.56 -13.09
CA SER A 29 -2.09 9.60 -12.99
C SER A 29 -1.62 8.15 -12.81
N SER A 30 -0.47 7.77 -13.38
CA SER A 30 0.13 6.45 -13.15
C SER A 30 0.67 6.35 -11.73
N LEU A 31 1.38 7.38 -11.27
CA LEU A 31 1.93 7.43 -9.91
C LEU A 31 0.82 7.30 -8.86
N VAL A 32 -0.26 8.07 -8.99
CA VAL A 32 -1.42 8.02 -8.10
C VAL A 32 -2.12 6.66 -8.18
N ARG A 33 -2.26 6.08 -9.37
CA ARG A 33 -2.91 4.76 -9.51
C ARG A 33 -2.09 3.66 -8.84
N ASP A 34 -0.77 3.70 -8.98
CA ASP A 34 0.11 2.70 -8.39
C ASP A 34 0.21 2.87 -6.87
N SER A 35 0.24 4.09 -6.35
CA SER A 35 0.20 4.36 -4.91
C SER A 35 -1.09 3.85 -4.27
N LEU A 36 -2.24 4.09 -4.91
CA LEU A 36 -3.54 3.57 -4.43
C LEU A 36 -3.58 2.04 -4.43
N LYS A 37 -3.06 1.39 -5.48
CA LYS A 37 -2.94 -0.08 -5.51
C LYS A 37 -2.07 -0.59 -4.35
N GLN A 38 -0.92 0.05 -4.12
CA GLN A 38 0.00 -0.34 -3.05
C GLN A 38 -0.64 -0.16 -1.67
N TYR A 39 -1.31 0.97 -1.45
CA TYR A 39 -2.06 1.24 -0.23
C TYR A 39 -3.12 0.15 0.04
N ILE A 40 -3.92 -0.20 -0.97
CA ILE A 40 -4.95 -1.25 -0.84
C ILE A 40 -4.33 -2.61 -0.51
N LYS A 41 -3.19 -2.97 -1.13
CA LYS A 41 -2.48 -4.22 -0.82
C LYS A 41 -2.04 -4.27 0.65
N ILE A 42 -1.39 -3.20 1.13
CA ILE A 42 -0.93 -3.10 2.53
C ILE A 42 -2.13 -3.16 3.48
N TYR A 43 -3.20 -2.42 3.19
CA TYR A 43 -4.42 -2.44 3.99
C TYR A 43 -5.02 -3.84 4.10
N ARG A 44 -5.15 -4.55 2.97
CA ARG A 44 -5.67 -5.93 2.92
C ARG A 44 -4.77 -6.89 3.69
N PHE A 45 -3.46 -6.77 3.53
CA PHE A 45 -2.49 -7.59 4.25
C PHE A 45 -2.62 -7.41 5.76
N ARG A 46 -2.66 -6.17 6.24
CA ARG A 46 -2.86 -5.87 7.67
C ARG A 46 -4.18 -6.43 8.21
N LYS A 47 -5.27 -6.26 7.46
CA LYS A 47 -6.57 -6.82 7.82
C LYS A 47 -6.59 -8.35 7.87
N LEU A 48 -5.84 -9.00 6.98
CA LEU A 48 -5.68 -10.45 7.02
C LEU A 48 -4.86 -10.88 8.23
N ARG A 49 -3.73 -10.21 8.49
CA ARG A 49 -2.90 -10.47 9.67
C ARG A 49 -3.68 -10.35 10.97
N GLU A 50 -4.47 -9.29 11.14
CA GLU A 50 -5.35 -9.11 12.32
C GLU A 50 -6.28 -10.32 12.56
N LYS A 51 -6.79 -10.94 11.48
CA LYS A 51 -7.66 -12.12 11.58
C LYS A 51 -6.88 -13.40 11.90
N LEU A 52 -5.65 -13.52 11.41
CA LEU A 52 -4.82 -14.72 11.58
C LEU A 52 -4.07 -14.72 12.91
N LEU A 53 -3.77 -13.54 13.46
CA LEU A 53 -2.94 -13.38 14.66
C LEU A 53 -3.40 -14.28 15.83
N PRO A 54 -4.69 -14.37 16.20
CA PRO A 54 -5.12 -15.22 17.31
C PRO A 54 -4.82 -16.71 17.11
N PHE A 55 -4.87 -17.18 15.85
CA PHE A 55 -4.57 -18.57 15.51
C PHE A 55 -3.07 -18.84 15.47
N ALA A 56 -2.29 -17.84 15.05
CA ALA A 56 -0.83 -17.90 15.03
C ALA A 56 -0.25 -17.87 16.46
N GLU A 57 -0.80 -17.03 17.34
CA GLU A 57 -0.44 -16.96 18.76
C GLU A 57 -0.68 -18.30 19.47
N ALA A 58 -1.82 -18.96 19.19
CA ALA A 58 -2.10 -20.30 19.71
C ALA A 58 -1.08 -21.37 19.27
N GLN A 59 -0.33 -21.11 18.19
CA GLN A 59 0.72 -21.98 17.65
C GLN A 59 2.14 -21.48 17.99
N GLY A 60 2.26 -20.44 18.81
CA GLY A 60 3.54 -19.85 19.22
C GLY A 60 4.24 -19.00 18.14
N LEU A 61 3.51 -18.55 17.11
CA LEU A 61 4.02 -17.70 16.04
C LEU A 61 3.61 -16.24 16.30
N LEU A 62 4.52 -15.41 16.82
CA LEU A 62 4.24 -14.02 17.19
C LEU A 62 4.88 -13.00 16.24
N THR A 63 6.06 -13.33 15.74
CA THR A 63 6.88 -12.46 14.90
C THR A 63 6.93 -12.96 13.46
N ASP A 64 7.30 -12.06 12.54
CA ASP A 64 7.52 -12.46 11.16
C ASP A 64 8.72 -13.43 11.06
N GLU A 65 9.70 -13.32 11.97
CA GLU A 65 10.86 -14.24 12.09
C GLU A 65 10.44 -15.67 12.42
N ASP A 66 9.50 -15.84 13.36
CA ASP A 66 8.98 -17.17 13.74
C ASP A 66 8.34 -17.89 12.54
N ILE A 67 7.81 -17.13 11.57
CA ILE A 67 7.24 -17.66 10.33
C ILE A 67 8.35 -18.04 9.36
N TYR A 68 9.39 -17.20 9.21
CA TYR A 68 10.52 -17.48 8.33
C TYR A 68 11.28 -18.74 8.73
N GLU A 69 11.47 -18.97 10.03
CA GLU A 69 12.12 -20.19 10.54
C GLU A 69 11.28 -21.47 10.32
N LYS A 70 9.99 -21.35 9.98
CA LYS A 70 9.09 -22.49 9.74
C LYS A 70 8.80 -22.78 8.26
N ILE A 71 9.34 -21.99 7.32
CA ILE A 71 9.21 -22.19 5.86
C ILE A 71 10.51 -22.74 5.29
#